data_AF-A0A3C0ZUH4-F1
#
_entry.id   AF-A0A3C0ZUH4-F1
#
_cell.length_a   1.000
_cell.length_b   1.000
_cell.length_c   1.000
_cell.angle_alpha   90.00
_cell.angle_beta   90.00
_cell.angle_gamma   90.00
#
_symmetry.space_group_name_H-M   'P 1'
#
loop_
_entity.id
_entity.type
_entity.pdbx_description
1 polymer ?
#
loop_
_entity_poly.entity_id
_entity_poly.type
_entity_poly.pdbx_seq_one_letter_code
_entity_poly.pdbx_strand_id
1 'polypeptide(L)'
;TAKSIPAKKYGISTGEPVVKALQKCPHLILVPPDFTTYREYSRRLMEILSEVTPVLQQVSIDEAWLDVTDLLPPGDRNAAEALAQHIRQEVSGRLGFTVNVGISSNKLLAKMASDFQKPDRTHTLYPDEISEKMWPLPIESLYGCGHSTARKLR
;
A
#
# COMPACT_ATOMS: atom_id res chain seq x y z
N THR A 1 8.89 -1.16 -12.68
CA THR A 1 9.68 -2.35 -12.29
C THR A 1 9.98 -2.28 -10.81
N ALA A 2 9.76 -3.37 -10.07
CA ALA A 2 9.90 -3.41 -8.61
C ALA A 2 11.24 -4.03 -8.18
N LYS A 3 11.55 -3.99 -6.88
CA LYS A 3 12.71 -4.64 -6.27
C LYS A 3 12.26 -5.53 -5.12
N SER A 4 12.99 -6.61 -4.88
CA SER A 4 12.76 -7.49 -3.73
C SER A 4 13.31 -6.89 -2.42
N ILE A 5 12.86 -7.40 -1.28
CA ILE A 5 13.38 -7.00 0.05
C ILE A 5 14.90 -7.21 0.15
N PRO A 6 15.49 -8.34 -0.30
CA PRO A 6 16.93 -8.51 -0.35
C PRO A 6 17.64 -7.44 -1.20
N ALA A 7 17.12 -7.10 -2.38
CA ALA A 7 17.70 -6.09 -3.25
C ALA A 7 17.67 -4.68 -2.62
N LYS A 8 16.62 -4.36 -1.84
CA LYS A 8 16.53 -3.09 -1.09
C LYS A 8 17.73 -2.86 -0.18
N LYS A 9 18.33 -3.93 0.40
CA LYS A 9 19.49 -3.84 1.31
C LYS A 9 20.76 -3.31 0.62
N TYR A 10 20.84 -3.40 -0.71
CA TYR A 10 21.96 -2.88 -1.51
C TYR A 10 21.76 -1.42 -1.96
N GLY A 11 20.78 -0.71 -1.39
CA GLY A 11 20.48 0.68 -1.77
C GLY A 11 19.87 0.81 -3.17
N ILE A 12 19.26 -0.26 -3.68
CA ILE A 12 18.53 -0.22 -4.94
C ILE A 12 17.20 0.52 -4.74
N SER A 13 16.90 1.47 -5.62
CA SER A 13 15.70 2.30 -5.62
C SER A 13 14.74 1.87 -6.73
N THR A 14 13.44 1.99 -6.46
CA THR A 14 12.42 1.68 -7.48
C THR A 14 12.49 2.74 -8.58
N GLY A 15 12.50 2.31 -9.84
CA GLY A 15 12.61 3.21 -11.00
C GLY A 15 14.03 3.63 -11.40
N GLU A 16 15.08 3.12 -10.73
CA GLU A 16 16.45 3.38 -11.19
C GLU A 16 16.84 2.53 -12.41
N PRO A 17 17.80 2.99 -13.25
CA PRO A 17 18.31 2.21 -14.37
C PRO A 17 18.95 0.88 -13.93
N VAL A 18 18.70 -0.20 -14.67
CA VAL A 18 19.24 -1.55 -14.40
C VAL A 18 20.78 -1.54 -14.28
N VAL A 19 21.47 -0.76 -15.11
CA VAL A 19 22.93 -0.63 -15.07
C VAL A 19 23.40 -0.12 -13.70
N LYS A 20 22.71 0.86 -13.11
CA LYS A 20 23.04 1.38 -11.77
C LYS A 20 22.73 0.36 -10.67
N ALA A 21 21.62 -0.38 -10.81
CA ALA A 21 21.28 -1.44 -9.88
C ALA A 21 22.34 -2.56 -9.87
N LEU A 22 22.85 -2.95 -11.04
CA LEU A 22 23.93 -3.94 -11.19
C LEU A 22 25.27 -3.45 -10.64
N GLN A 23 25.57 -2.15 -10.73
CA GLN A 23 26.76 -1.57 -10.08
C GLN A 23 26.71 -1.71 -8.55
N LYS A 24 25.51 -1.57 -7.94
CA LYS A 24 25.31 -1.73 -6.49
C LYS A 24 25.28 -3.20 -6.07
N CYS A 25 24.82 -4.09 -6.93
CA CYS A 25 24.68 -5.52 -6.68
C CYS A 25 25.03 -6.30 -7.96
N PRO A 26 26.31 -6.65 -8.18
CA PRO A 26 26.73 -7.34 -9.40
C PRO A 26 26.07 -8.71 -9.62
N HIS A 27 25.65 -9.36 -8.54
CA HIS A 27 24.93 -10.64 -8.53
C HIS A 27 23.41 -10.50 -8.52
N LEU A 28 22.87 -9.31 -8.87
CA LEU A 28 21.44 -9.07 -8.91
C LEU A 28 20.76 -9.98 -9.95
N ILE A 29 19.76 -10.74 -9.49
CA ILE A 29 18.93 -11.56 -10.37
C ILE A 29 17.89 -10.65 -11.02
N LEU A 30 17.92 -10.57 -12.34
CA LEU A 30 16.93 -9.85 -13.15
C LEU A 30 15.85 -10.82 -13.63
N VAL A 31 14.60 -10.49 -13.36
CA VAL A 31 13.43 -11.25 -13.80
C VAL A 31 12.63 -10.38 -14.77
N PRO A 32 12.32 -10.86 -15.99
CA PRO A 32 11.50 -10.12 -16.93
C PRO A 32 10.08 -9.91 -16.37
N PRO A 33 9.41 -8.80 -16.70
CA PRO A 33 8.05 -8.57 -16.24
C PRO A 33 7.06 -9.55 -16.88
N ASP A 34 6.19 -10.14 -16.06
CA ASP A 34 5.09 -10.98 -16.50
C ASP A 34 3.74 -10.30 -16.22
N PHE A 35 3.33 -9.43 -17.13
CA PHE A 35 2.09 -8.67 -17.00
C PHE A 35 0.83 -9.54 -17.06
N THR A 36 0.91 -10.74 -17.65
CA THR A 36 -0.21 -11.67 -17.69
C THR A 36 -0.50 -12.15 -16.27
N THR A 37 0.51 -12.67 -15.59
CA THR A 37 0.40 -13.11 -14.20
C THR A 37 0.00 -11.95 -13.28
N TYR A 38 0.59 -10.76 -13.44
CA TYR A 38 0.24 -9.62 -12.57
C TYR A 38 -1.22 -9.20 -12.71
N ARG A 39 -1.76 -9.16 -13.93
CA ARG A 39 -3.16 -8.82 -14.18
C ARG A 39 -4.10 -9.90 -13.65
N GLU A 40 -3.73 -11.16 -13.77
CA GLU A 40 -4.50 -12.26 -13.22
C GLU A 40 -4.64 -12.15 -11.70
N TYR A 41 -3.53 -11.98 -10.98
CA TYR A 41 -3.55 -11.84 -9.52
C TYR A 41 -4.19 -10.52 -9.06
N SER A 42 -4.04 -9.44 -9.84
CA SER A 42 -4.79 -8.20 -9.61
C SER A 42 -6.29 -8.42 -9.65
N ARG A 43 -6.80 -9.09 -10.69
CA ARG A 43 -8.22 -9.42 -10.80
C ARG A 43 -8.69 -10.25 -9.61
N ARG A 44 -7.94 -11.29 -9.23
CA ARG A 44 -8.28 -12.14 -8.07
C ARG A 44 -8.27 -11.36 -6.74
N LEU A 45 -7.35 -10.41 -6.59
CA LEU A 45 -7.33 -9.50 -5.44
C LEU A 45 -8.60 -8.64 -5.43
N MET A 46 -8.98 -8.04 -6.56
CA MET A 46 -10.20 -7.22 -6.64
C MET A 46 -11.47 -8.05 -6.42
N GLU A 47 -11.50 -9.31 -6.86
CA GLU A 47 -12.58 -10.25 -6.56
C GLU A 47 -12.73 -10.44 -5.04
N ILE A 48 -11.65 -10.75 -4.32
CA ILE A 48 -11.66 -10.87 -2.85
C ILE A 48 -12.15 -9.57 -2.19
N LEU A 49 -11.63 -8.43 -2.63
CA LEU A 49 -12.00 -7.14 -2.03
C LEU A 49 -13.47 -6.76 -2.33
N SER A 50 -14.02 -7.19 -3.46
CA SER A 50 -15.43 -6.96 -3.81
C SER A 50 -16.41 -7.82 -3.00
N GLU A 51 -15.94 -8.93 -2.42
CA GLU A 51 -16.74 -9.73 -1.48
C GLU A 51 -16.95 -9.00 -0.14
N VAL A 52 -16.09 -8.02 0.19
CA VAL A 52 -16.21 -7.21 1.42
C VAL A 52 -17.26 -6.11 1.25
N THR A 53 -17.16 -5.33 0.17
CA THR A 53 -18.05 -4.20 -0.10
C THR A 53 -18.24 -4.01 -1.60
N PRO A 54 -19.47 -3.68 -2.06
CA PRO A 54 -19.69 -3.30 -3.44
C PRO A 54 -19.12 -1.90 -3.76
N VAL A 55 -18.83 -1.08 -2.75
CA VAL A 55 -18.28 0.28 -2.94
C VAL A 55 -16.76 0.20 -2.96
N LEU A 56 -16.24 -0.30 -4.08
CA LEU A 56 -14.82 -0.47 -4.35
C LEU A 56 -14.35 0.41 -5.50
N GLN A 57 -13.19 1.03 -5.35
CA GLN A 57 -12.51 1.75 -6.42
C GLN A 57 -11.08 1.24 -6.58
N GLN A 58 -10.83 0.49 -7.65
CA GLN A 58 -9.47 0.10 -8.04
C GLN A 58 -8.67 1.32 -8.51
N VAL A 59 -7.45 1.48 -7.96
CA VAL A 59 -6.54 2.61 -8.27
C VAL A 59 -5.38 2.15 -9.15
N SER A 60 -4.86 0.95 -8.88
CA SER A 60 -3.75 0.36 -9.61
C SER A 60 -3.92 -1.16 -9.71
N ILE A 61 -2.89 -1.85 -10.18
CA ILE A 61 -2.83 -3.31 -10.23
C ILE A 61 -2.86 -3.95 -8.82
N ASP A 62 -2.44 -3.22 -7.79
CA ASP A 62 -2.24 -3.70 -6.43
C ASP A 62 -2.88 -2.82 -5.35
N GLU A 63 -3.59 -1.76 -5.74
CA GLU A 63 -4.23 -0.82 -4.81
C GLU A 63 -5.73 -0.60 -5.14
N ALA A 64 -6.55 -0.53 -4.10
CA ALA A 64 -7.97 -0.19 -4.17
C ALA A 64 -8.44 0.56 -2.92
N TRP A 65 -9.48 1.37 -3.08
CA TRP A 65 -10.27 1.95 -1.99
C TRP A 65 -11.50 1.10 -1.74
N LEU A 66 -11.81 0.85 -0.47
CA LEU A 66 -13.05 0.21 -0.04
C LEU A 66 -13.79 1.18 0.88
N ASP A 67 -15.06 1.45 0.59
CA ASP A 67 -15.94 2.13 1.54
C ASP A 67 -16.73 1.09 2.33
N VAL A 68 -16.57 1.15 3.65
CA VAL A 68 -17.16 0.20 4.62
C VAL A 68 -18.06 0.92 5.62
N THR A 69 -18.42 2.18 5.35
CA THR A 69 -19.17 3.05 6.27
C THR A 69 -20.48 2.41 6.73
N ASP A 70 -21.23 1.81 5.80
CA ASP A 70 -22.53 1.19 6.07
C ASP A 70 -22.42 -0.27 6.58
N LEU A 71 -21.22 -0.84 6.61
CA LEU A 71 -20.97 -2.23 7.04
C LEU A 71 -20.60 -2.32 8.52
N LEU A 72 -20.19 -1.21 9.13
CA LEU A 72 -19.63 -1.17 10.48
C LEU A 72 -20.46 -0.25 11.36
N PRO A 73 -20.52 -0.50 12.69
CA PRO A 73 -21.12 0.46 13.60
C PRO A 73 -20.42 1.84 13.48
N PRO A 74 -21.18 2.96 13.49
CA PRO A 74 -20.59 4.29 13.31
C PRO A 74 -19.48 4.57 14.31
N GLY A 75 -18.28 4.88 13.81
CA GLY A 75 -17.11 5.22 14.63
C GLY A 75 -16.40 4.03 15.28
N ASP A 76 -16.79 2.79 15.00
CA ASP A 76 -16.16 1.61 15.57
C ASP A 76 -14.83 1.27 14.87
N ARG A 77 -13.74 1.77 15.45
CA ARG A 77 -12.37 1.53 14.99
C ARG A 77 -11.97 0.06 15.12
N ASN A 78 -12.42 -0.62 16.17
CA ASN A 78 -12.10 -2.03 16.41
C ASN A 78 -12.73 -2.92 15.35
N ALA A 79 -13.97 -2.63 14.96
CA ALA A 79 -14.64 -3.34 13.87
C ALA A 79 -13.91 -3.13 12.53
N ALA A 80 -13.45 -1.91 12.25
CA ALA A 80 -12.66 -1.62 11.05
C ALA A 80 -11.31 -2.34 11.04
N GLU A 81 -10.59 -2.38 12.17
CA GLU A 81 -9.33 -3.10 12.30
C GLU A 81 -9.51 -4.61 12.18
N ALA A 82 -10.57 -5.17 12.76
CA ALA A 82 -10.94 -6.58 12.62
C ALA A 82 -11.24 -6.94 11.16
N LEU A 83 -11.97 -6.07 10.44
CA LEU A 83 -12.22 -6.25 9.02
C LEU A 83 -10.92 -6.21 8.20
N ALA A 84 -10.03 -5.26 8.48
CA ALA A 84 -8.72 -5.20 7.82
C ALA A 84 -7.86 -6.43 8.08
N GLN A 85 -7.90 -6.99 9.29
CA GLN A 85 -7.24 -8.26 9.61
C GLN A 85 -7.83 -9.41 8.79
N HIS A 86 -9.16 -9.50 8.71
CA HIS A 86 -9.85 -10.50 7.90
C HIS A 86 -9.43 -10.41 6.43
N ILE A 87 -9.42 -9.20 5.84
CA ILE A 87 -8.96 -8.98 4.46
C ILE A 87 -7.52 -9.48 4.26
N ARG A 88 -6.61 -9.14 5.18
CA ARG A 88 -5.21 -9.61 5.10
C ARG A 88 -5.11 -11.13 5.14
N GLN A 89 -5.90 -11.79 5.98
CA GLN A 89 -5.94 -13.24 6.09
C GLN A 89 -6.51 -13.89 4.83
N GLU A 90 -7.61 -13.38 4.27
CA GLU A 90 -8.21 -13.87 3.03
C GLU A 90 -7.24 -13.75 1.85
N VAL A 91 -6.60 -12.58 1.71
CA VAL A 91 -5.63 -12.36 0.63
C VAL A 91 -4.42 -13.27 0.79
N SER A 92 -3.86 -13.39 2.00
CA SER A 92 -2.73 -14.29 2.23
C SER A 92 -3.10 -15.76 2.04
N GLY A 93 -4.28 -16.18 2.48
CA GLY A 93 -4.74 -17.57 2.39
C GLY A 93 -5.07 -18.00 0.96
N ARG A 94 -5.69 -17.12 0.17
CA ARG A 94 -6.13 -17.43 -1.20
C ARG A 94 -5.09 -17.14 -2.27
N LEU A 95 -4.28 -16.09 -2.09
CA LEU A 95 -3.33 -15.63 -3.12
C LEU A 95 -1.86 -15.89 -2.79
N GLY A 96 -1.54 -16.27 -1.55
CA GLY A 96 -0.16 -16.60 -1.14
C GLY A 96 0.77 -15.39 -0.97
N PHE A 97 0.22 -14.16 -0.93
CA PHE A 97 0.99 -12.95 -0.63
C PHE A 97 0.26 -12.05 0.37
N THR A 98 1.02 -11.18 1.04
CA THR A 98 0.50 -10.27 2.07
C THR A 98 0.16 -8.91 1.50
N VAL A 99 -0.82 -8.22 2.08
CA VAL A 99 -1.16 -6.82 1.78
C VAL A 99 -1.02 -5.96 3.04
N ASN A 100 -0.89 -4.64 2.85
CA ASN A 100 -1.02 -3.67 3.93
C ASN A 100 -2.36 -2.96 3.79
N VAL A 101 -3.02 -2.66 4.91
CA VAL A 101 -4.32 -2.00 4.93
C VAL A 101 -4.21 -0.71 5.73
N GLY A 102 -4.64 0.41 5.12
CA GLY A 102 -4.74 1.70 5.77
C GLY A 102 -6.20 2.06 6.01
N ILE A 103 -6.54 2.49 7.22
CA ILE A 103 -7.91 2.80 7.63
C ILE A 103 -7.99 4.27 8.04
N SER A 104 -9.01 4.98 7.57
CA SER A 104 -9.30 6.36 8.00
C SER A 104 -10.72 6.79 7.60
N SER A 105 -11.07 8.04 7.94
CA SER A 105 -12.30 8.74 7.54
C SER A 105 -12.29 9.24 6.09
N ASN A 106 -11.15 9.21 5.39
CA ASN A 106 -11.07 9.58 3.98
C ASN A 106 -9.89 8.90 3.26
N LYS A 107 -9.92 8.96 1.92
CA LYS A 107 -8.93 8.30 1.04
C LYS A 107 -7.50 8.81 1.24
N LEU A 108 -7.30 10.11 1.46
CA LEU A 108 -5.96 10.69 1.65
C LEU A 108 -5.29 10.09 2.88
N LEU A 109 -5.97 10.15 4.02
CA LEU A 109 -5.44 9.64 5.27
C LEU A 109 -5.33 8.12 5.27
N ALA A 110 -6.27 7.40 4.64
CA ALA A 110 -6.17 5.95 4.46
C ALA A 110 -4.95 5.58 3.60
N LYS A 111 -4.63 6.36 2.55
CA LYS A 111 -3.40 6.16 1.76
C LYS A 111 -2.15 6.33 2.59
N MET A 112 -2.11 7.39 3.39
CA MET A 112 -0.98 7.69 4.26
C MET A 112 -0.77 6.55 5.27
N ALA A 113 -1.86 6.07 5.89
CA ALA A 113 -1.81 4.94 6.82
C ALA A 113 -1.27 3.67 6.16
N SER A 114 -1.73 3.32 4.95
CA SER A 114 -1.29 2.11 4.25
C SER A 114 0.20 2.15 3.87
N ASP A 115 0.79 3.35 3.81
CA ASP A 115 2.19 3.57 3.45
C ASP A 115 3.18 3.60 4.63
N PHE A 116 2.71 3.57 5.89
CA PHE A 116 3.58 3.65 7.09
C PHE A 116 4.61 2.52 7.18
N GLN A 117 4.33 1.46 7.94
CA GLN A 117 5.23 0.33 8.08
C GLN A 117 4.72 -0.85 7.25
N LYS A 118 5.58 -1.36 6.36
CA LYS A 118 5.35 -2.53 5.51
C LYS A 118 6.40 -3.62 5.81
N PRO A 119 6.15 -4.91 5.53
CA PRO A 119 4.94 -5.52 4.95
C PRO A 119 3.96 -6.05 6.00
N ASP A 120 2.78 -6.46 5.52
CA ASP A 120 1.77 -7.21 6.28
C ASP A 120 1.25 -6.53 7.55
N ARG A 121 0.89 -5.26 7.45
CA ARG A 121 0.38 -4.45 8.58
C ARG A 121 -0.96 -3.79 8.28
N THR A 122 -1.72 -3.57 9.35
CA THR A 122 -2.86 -2.66 9.39
C THR A 122 -2.42 -1.40 10.14
N HIS A 123 -2.72 -0.23 9.59
CA HIS A 123 -2.50 1.06 10.26
C HIS A 123 -3.74 1.93 10.18
N THR A 124 -3.94 2.75 11.20
CA THR A 124 -4.97 3.79 11.24
C THR A 124 -4.35 5.16 11.12
N LEU A 125 -5.06 6.08 10.47
CA LEU A 125 -4.77 7.51 10.53
C LEU A 125 -6.06 8.32 10.58
N TYR A 126 -6.71 8.40 11.74
CA TYR A 126 -7.85 9.26 11.99
C TYR A 126 -7.42 10.71 12.26
N PRO A 127 -8.34 11.69 12.19
CA PRO A 127 -8.00 13.11 12.40
C PRO A 127 -7.26 13.39 13.71
N ASP A 128 -7.60 12.68 14.79
CA ASP A 128 -6.96 12.75 16.11
C ASP A 128 -5.55 12.14 16.14
N GLU A 129 -5.19 11.30 15.17
CA GLU A 129 -3.88 10.65 15.08
C GLU A 129 -2.88 11.42 14.19
N ILE A 130 -3.34 12.48 13.52
CA ILE A 130 -2.54 13.24 12.53
C ILE A 130 -1.28 13.84 13.15
N SER A 131 -1.41 14.44 14.33
CA SER A 131 -0.30 15.13 15.00
C SER A 131 0.85 14.18 15.36
N GLU A 132 0.51 12.94 15.72
CA GLU A 132 1.48 11.95 16.16
C GLU A 132 2.06 11.15 14.99
N LYS A 133 1.22 10.79 14.01
CA LYS A 133 1.61 9.83 12.96
C LYS A 133 2.00 10.49 11.63
N MET A 134 1.42 11.65 11.30
CA MET A 134 1.60 12.27 9.98
C MET A 134 2.50 13.50 10.03
N TRP A 135 2.33 14.41 11.00
CA TRP A 135 3.14 15.65 11.07
C TRP A 135 4.65 15.43 11.22
N PRO A 136 5.15 14.38 11.90
CA PRO A 136 6.60 14.13 11.95
C PRO A 136 7.20 13.69 10.61
N LEU A 137 6.37 13.31 9.63
CA LEU A 137 6.84 12.87 8.32
C LEU A 137 7.25 14.08 7.47
N PRO A 138 8.28 13.93 6.62
CA PRO A 138 8.66 15.00 5.71
C PRO A 138 7.56 15.22 4.66
N ILE A 139 7.46 16.45 4.12
CA ILE A 139 6.37 16.83 3.21
C ILE A 139 6.28 15.94 1.96
N GLU A 140 7.41 15.41 1.46
CA GLU A 140 7.44 14.47 0.34
C GLU A 140 6.80 13.10 0.63
N SER A 141 6.51 12.78 1.89
CA SER A 141 5.74 11.59 2.26
C SER A 141 4.25 11.78 2.01
N LEU A 142 3.77 13.03 1.90
CA LEU A 142 2.35 13.30 1.65
C LEU A 142 1.94 12.75 0.29
N TYR A 143 0.87 11.97 0.25
CA TYR A 143 0.30 11.46 -0.99
C TYR A 143 -0.09 12.62 -1.93
N GLY A 144 0.45 12.59 -3.15
CA GLY A 144 0.31 13.66 -4.14
C GLY A 144 1.42 14.72 -4.09
N CYS A 145 2.31 14.71 -3.10
CA CYS A 145 3.45 15.63 -3.02
C CYS A 145 4.74 15.02 -3.59
N GLY A 146 5.00 15.25 -4.88
CA GLY A 146 6.26 14.86 -5.51
C GLY A 146 7.44 15.79 -5.15
N HIS A 147 8.66 15.36 -5.50
CA HIS A 147 9.91 16.11 -5.23
C HIS A 147 9.88 17.58 -5.66
N SER A 148 9.29 17.88 -6.83
CA SER A 148 9.19 19.25 -7.34
C SER A 148 8.30 20.15 -6.49
N THR A 149 7.20 19.60 -5.96
CA THR A 149 6.28 20.32 -5.08
C THR A 149 6.90 20.48 -3.70
N ALA A 150 7.48 19.41 -3.14
CA ALA A 150 8.17 19.44 -1.86
C ALA A 150 9.27 20.53 -1.82
N ARG A 151 10.03 20.71 -2.91
CA ARG A 151 11.06 21.75 -3.00
C ARG A 151 10.49 23.17 -2.91
N LYS A 152 9.25 23.40 -3.35
CA LYS A 152 8.60 24.73 -3.28
C LYS A 152 8.01 25.04 -1.91
N LEU A 153 7.79 24.01 -1.08
CA LEU A 153 7.16 24.11 0.25
C LEU A 153 8.19 24.16 1.40
N ARG A 154 9.47 23.98 1.08
CA ARG A 154 10.60 24.17 1.99
C ARG A 154 11.15 25.58 1.85
#